data_AF-A0AAC8QAL7-F1
#
_entry.id   AF-A0AAC8QAL7-F1
#
_cell.length_a   1.000
_cell.length_b   1.000
_cell.length_c   1.000
_cell.angle_alpha   90.00
_cell.angle_beta   90.00
_cell.angle_gamma   90.00
#
_symmetry.space_group_name_H-M   'P 1'
#
loop_
_entity.id
_entity.type
_entity.pdbx_description
1 polymer ?
#
loop_
_entity_poly.entity_id
_entity_poly.type
_entity_poly.pdbx_seq_one_letter_code
_entity_poly.pdbx_strand_id
1 'polypeptide(L)'
;MLRRTFQLIPGVGPWKEKDLWARGIHTWDDFPDNGSVLGQKLDEGARRRLALAREALERRDLKGLAAMVPPREHWRLYPEFARDAVYFDIETDGKQEQAPTVVALFDDAGLRVFIQGRNMDELPEAMAERRLWVTFNGSCFDVPVLREYFGKRFPTPDAHIDLRFVCRRLGMGGGLKEIEDKLGLGRPPHMKGVNGWDAVLLWRAYLARGDVEALRFLVEYNLYDSFQLRSLMDKAYNRALDDLNLDAEPRVPVFERGEVLYDVSRLIMELGPTQRDLRVLERVRAQDRDLHQD
;
A
#
# COMPACT_ATOMS: atom_id res chain seq x y z
N MET A 1 -19.33 -6.64 0.17
CA MET A 1 -18.36 -7.52 0.89
C MET A 1 -18.30 -7.35 2.41
N LEU A 2 -18.03 -6.15 2.96
CA LEU A 2 -17.91 -5.98 4.43
C LEU A 2 -19.16 -6.47 5.19
N ARG A 3 -20.35 -6.12 4.69
CA ARG A 3 -21.65 -6.57 5.23
C ARG A 3 -21.87 -8.08 5.18
N ARG A 4 -21.05 -8.83 4.44
CA ARG A 4 -21.16 -10.30 4.33
C ARG A 4 -20.26 -11.04 5.30
N THR A 5 -19.29 -10.37 5.92
CA THR A 5 -18.40 -11.06 6.85
C THR A 5 -18.99 -11.12 8.25
N PHE A 6 -18.99 -12.32 8.82
CA PHE A 6 -19.33 -12.56 10.22
C PHE A 6 -18.08 -12.76 11.08
N GLN A 7 -16.88 -12.78 10.47
CA GLN A 7 -15.60 -12.91 11.18
C GLN A 7 -15.26 -11.73 12.09
N LEU A 8 -16.05 -10.66 12.07
CA LEU A 8 -16.00 -9.58 13.06
C LEU A 8 -16.63 -9.96 14.42
N ILE A 9 -17.38 -11.07 14.46
CA ILE A 9 -18.01 -11.61 15.67
C ILE A 9 -16.98 -12.50 16.40
N PRO A 10 -16.65 -12.22 17.68
CA PRO A 10 -15.76 -13.07 18.45
C PRO A 10 -16.23 -14.52 18.48
N GLY A 11 -15.34 -15.46 18.12
CA GLY A 11 -15.67 -16.88 18.06
C GLY A 11 -16.32 -17.36 16.75
N VAL A 12 -16.49 -16.47 15.76
CA VAL A 12 -16.88 -16.82 14.38
C VAL A 12 -15.65 -16.79 13.47
N GLY A 13 -15.19 -17.96 13.05
CA GLY A 13 -14.13 -18.12 12.07
C GLY A 13 -14.67 -18.41 10.66
N PRO A 14 -13.78 -18.64 9.67
CA PRO A 14 -14.17 -18.87 8.27
C PRO A 14 -15.14 -20.03 8.08
N TRP A 15 -15.00 -21.10 8.88
CA TRP A 15 -15.91 -22.25 8.83
C TRP A 15 -17.32 -21.89 9.27
N LYS A 16 -17.48 -21.20 10.42
CA LYS A 16 -18.79 -20.75 10.90
C LYS A 16 -19.41 -19.69 9.98
N GLU A 17 -18.60 -18.80 9.40
CA GLU A 17 -19.05 -17.85 8.38
C GLU A 17 -19.64 -18.56 7.16
N LYS A 18 -18.96 -19.59 6.64
CA LYS A 18 -19.47 -20.40 5.52
C LYS A 18 -20.73 -21.19 5.89
N ASP A 19 -20.82 -21.71 7.12
CA ASP A 19 -22.03 -22.38 7.62
C ASP A 19 -23.22 -21.41 7.73
N LEU A 20 -23.01 -20.16 8.17
CA LEU A 20 -24.05 -19.12 8.13
C LEU A 20 -24.52 -18.85 6.70
N TRP A 21 -23.58 -18.68 5.76
CA TRP A 21 -23.92 -18.46 4.36
C TRP A 21 -24.71 -19.65 3.77
N ALA A 22 -24.32 -20.88 4.07
CA ALA A 22 -25.03 -22.09 3.62
C ALA A 22 -26.47 -22.20 4.16
N ARG A 23 -26.77 -21.51 5.28
CA ARG A 23 -28.10 -21.42 5.88
C ARG A 23 -28.91 -20.21 5.38
N GLY A 24 -28.42 -19.50 4.37
CA GLY A 24 -29.09 -18.32 3.79
C GLY A 24 -28.84 -17.01 4.53
N ILE A 25 -27.97 -17.00 5.54
CA ILE A 25 -27.62 -15.79 6.29
C ILE A 25 -26.38 -15.19 5.64
N HIS A 26 -26.58 -14.42 4.57
CA HIS A 26 -25.49 -13.94 3.70
C HIS A 26 -24.88 -12.63 4.16
N THR A 27 -25.70 -11.76 4.73
CA THR A 27 -25.36 -10.40 5.16
C THR A 27 -25.72 -10.18 6.61
N TRP A 28 -25.21 -9.11 7.22
CA TRP A 28 -25.57 -8.70 8.57
C TRP A 28 -27.08 -8.59 8.77
N ASP A 29 -27.82 -8.18 7.72
CA ASP A 29 -29.26 -7.96 7.73
C ASP A 29 -30.07 -9.26 7.66
N ASP A 30 -29.45 -10.35 7.22
CA ASP A 30 -30.06 -11.69 7.26
C ASP A 30 -29.91 -12.35 8.64
N PHE A 31 -29.10 -11.78 9.55
CA PHE A 31 -28.92 -12.34 10.88
C PHE A 31 -30.22 -12.15 11.68
N PRO A 32 -30.92 -13.24 12.05
CA PRO A 32 -32.32 -13.17 12.49
C PRO A 32 -32.43 -12.40 13.79
N ASP A 33 -33.47 -11.60 14.04
CA ASP A 33 -33.66 -10.79 15.28
C ASP A 33 -33.96 -11.59 16.55
N ASN A 34 -34.40 -12.83 16.38
CA ASN A 34 -34.70 -13.77 17.46
C ASN A 34 -34.24 -15.19 17.08
N GLY A 35 -34.37 -16.14 18.01
CA GLY A 35 -33.90 -17.51 17.81
C GLY A 35 -32.39 -17.68 17.99
N SER A 36 -31.91 -18.89 17.68
CA SER A 36 -30.51 -19.29 17.88
C SER A 36 -29.96 -19.98 16.63
N VAL A 37 -28.93 -19.40 16.03
CA VAL A 37 -28.21 -19.94 14.86
C VAL A 37 -26.81 -20.42 15.23
N LEU A 38 -26.08 -19.67 16.06
CA LEU A 38 -24.73 -20.04 16.54
C LEU A 38 -24.71 -20.50 18.01
N GLY A 39 -25.88 -20.49 18.67
CA GLY A 39 -26.06 -20.74 20.10
C GLY A 39 -26.38 -19.46 20.85
N GLN A 40 -27.33 -19.53 21.79
CA GLN A 40 -27.96 -18.37 22.46
C GLN A 40 -26.95 -17.29 22.93
N LYS A 41 -25.93 -17.67 23.70
CA LYS A 41 -24.92 -16.73 24.22
C LYS A 41 -24.11 -16.05 23.11
N LEU A 42 -23.77 -16.80 22.05
CA LEU A 42 -22.99 -16.28 20.93
C LEU A 42 -23.84 -15.35 20.06
N ASP A 43 -25.11 -15.68 19.85
CA ASP A 43 -26.04 -14.85 19.07
C ASP A 43 -26.31 -13.51 19.73
N GLU A 44 -26.49 -13.45 21.05
CA GLU A 44 -26.61 -12.17 21.77
C GLU A 44 -25.38 -11.27 21.57
N GLY A 45 -24.19 -11.86 21.63
CA GLY A 45 -22.93 -11.16 21.33
C GLY A 45 -22.81 -10.74 19.87
N ALA A 46 -23.23 -11.61 18.95
CA ALA A 46 -23.25 -11.36 17.52
C ALA A 46 -24.14 -10.17 17.17
N ARG A 47 -25.37 -10.11 17.68
CA ARG A 47 -26.31 -9.00 17.48
C ARG A 47 -25.73 -7.67 17.89
N ARG A 48 -25.18 -7.59 19.11
CA ARG A 48 -24.52 -6.37 19.61
C ARG A 48 -23.35 -5.97 18.73
N ARG A 49 -22.54 -6.94 18.32
CA ARG A 49 -21.38 -6.69 17.45
C ARG A 49 -21.80 -6.20 16.06
N LEU A 50 -22.83 -6.79 15.46
CA LEU A 50 -23.37 -6.40 14.16
C LEU A 50 -24.00 -5.00 14.22
N ALA A 51 -24.70 -4.65 15.31
CA ALA A 51 -25.21 -3.30 15.53
C ALA A 51 -24.08 -2.26 15.57
N LEU A 52 -23.00 -2.53 16.32
CA LEU A 52 -21.82 -1.66 16.34
C LEU A 52 -21.15 -1.55 14.97
N ALA A 53 -21.07 -2.65 14.22
CA ALA A 53 -20.49 -2.65 12.87
C ALA A 53 -21.33 -1.84 11.88
N ARG A 54 -22.67 -1.89 11.96
CA ARG A 54 -23.57 -1.05 11.17
C ARG A 54 -23.36 0.43 11.48
N GLU A 55 -23.38 0.80 12.75
CA GLU A 55 -23.18 2.18 13.19
C GLU A 55 -21.80 2.72 12.78
N ALA A 56 -20.76 1.90 12.90
CA ALA A 56 -19.42 2.26 12.45
C ALA A 56 -19.36 2.44 10.92
N LEU A 57 -20.01 1.57 10.15
CA LEU A 57 -20.08 1.69 8.69
C LEU A 57 -20.86 2.93 8.24
N GLU A 58 -22.00 3.22 8.87
CA GLU A 58 -22.81 4.43 8.61
C GLU A 58 -22.01 5.72 8.86
N ARG A 59 -21.18 5.74 9.91
CA ARG A 59 -20.28 6.86 10.21
C ARG A 59 -18.97 6.86 9.42
N ARG A 60 -18.74 5.87 8.55
CA ARG A 60 -17.43 5.63 7.89
C ARG A 60 -16.26 5.59 8.88
N ASP A 61 -16.47 4.97 10.04
CA ASP A 61 -15.44 4.81 11.08
C ASP A 61 -14.54 3.60 10.77
N LEU A 62 -13.51 3.84 9.96
CA LEU A 62 -12.51 2.84 9.62
C LEU A 62 -11.85 2.23 10.86
N LYS A 63 -11.50 3.05 11.85
CA LYS A 63 -10.82 2.61 13.07
C LYS A 63 -11.68 1.64 13.87
N GLY A 64 -12.94 1.99 14.08
CA GLY A 64 -13.91 1.13 14.75
C GLY A 64 -14.09 -0.20 14.02
N LEU A 65 -14.25 -0.18 12.69
CA LEU A 65 -14.39 -1.39 11.88
C LEU A 65 -13.12 -2.26 11.90
N ALA A 66 -11.95 -1.66 11.72
CA ALA A 66 -10.67 -2.35 11.70
C ALA A 66 -10.34 -3.02 13.05
N ALA A 67 -10.79 -2.44 14.17
CA ALA A 67 -10.70 -3.05 15.49
C ALA A 67 -11.62 -4.26 15.67
N MET A 68 -12.69 -4.38 14.88
CA MET A 68 -13.60 -5.53 14.92
C MET A 68 -13.23 -6.62 13.93
N VAL A 69 -12.74 -6.24 12.73
CA VAL A 69 -12.38 -7.17 11.66
C VAL A 69 -10.95 -7.69 11.89
N PRO A 70 -10.71 -9.02 11.85
CA PRO A 70 -9.36 -9.56 11.96
C PRO A 70 -8.42 -8.98 10.89
N PRO A 71 -7.14 -8.66 11.19
CA PRO A 71 -6.22 -8.04 10.23
C PRO A 71 -6.13 -8.76 8.88
N ARG A 72 -6.15 -10.09 8.87
CA ARG A 72 -6.13 -10.90 7.64
C ARG A 72 -7.33 -10.66 6.70
N GLU A 73 -8.43 -10.14 7.25
CA GLU A 73 -9.68 -9.82 6.55
C GLU A 73 -9.85 -8.31 6.28
N HIS A 74 -8.87 -7.46 6.60
CA HIS A 74 -8.93 -6.01 6.33
C HIS A 74 -9.12 -5.70 4.84
N TRP A 75 -8.76 -6.60 3.93
CA TRP A 75 -9.08 -6.49 2.50
C TRP A 75 -10.58 -6.31 2.22
N ARG A 76 -11.46 -6.77 3.12
CA ARG A 76 -12.92 -6.60 2.99
C ARG A 76 -13.40 -5.17 3.27
N LEU A 77 -12.57 -4.36 3.94
CA LEU A 77 -12.81 -2.93 4.18
C LEU A 77 -12.57 -2.11 2.90
N TYR A 78 -11.73 -2.62 1.99
CA TYR A 78 -11.25 -1.88 0.83
C TYR A 78 -12.34 -1.17 0.00
N PRO A 79 -13.46 -1.81 -0.40
CA PRO A 79 -14.46 -1.14 -1.26
C PRO A 79 -15.08 0.10 -0.62
N GLU A 80 -15.23 0.10 0.70
CA GLU A 80 -15.86 1.20 1.43
C GLU A 80 -14.89 2.37 1.66
N PHE A 81 -13.58 2.07 1.69
CA PHE A 81 -12.50 2.98 2.09
C PHE A 81 -11.43 3.15 1.01
N ALA A 82 -11.68 2.76 -0.24
CA ALA A 82 -10.69 2.79 -1.32
C ALA A 82 -10.16 4.22 -1.60
N ARG A 83 -11.00 5.24 -1.40
CA ARG A 83 -10.59 6.66 -1.50
C ARG A 83 -9.73 7.13 -0.34
N ASP A 84 -9.82 6.47 0.80
CA ASP A 84 -9.04 6.75 2.01
C ASP A 84 -7.72 5.96 2.05
N ALA A 85 -7.44 5.15 1.01
CA ALA A 85 -6.27 4.31 0.89
C ALA A 85 -5.05 5.09 0.39
N VAL A 86 -3.90 4.84 1.02
CA VAL A 86 -2.59 5.16 0.45
C VAL A 86 -1.87 3.88 0.06
N TYR A 87 -1.37 3.86 -1.16
CA TYR A 87 -0.48 2.84 -1.68
C TYR A 87 0.94 3.35 -1.56
N PHE A 88 1.83 2.58 -0.92
CA PHE A 88 3.21 3.00 -0.80
C PHE A 88 4.20 1.85 -0.81
N ASP A 89 5.41 2.22 -1.20
CA ASP A 89 6.58 1.36 -1.26
C ASP A 89 7.83 2.20 -0.93
N ILE A 90 8.87 1.57 -0.39
CA ILE A 90 10.14 2.22 -0.05
C ILE A 90 11.33 1.57 -0.74
N GLU A 91 12.31 2.40 -1.06
CA GLU A 91 13.69 1.98 -1.34
C GLU A 91 14.59 2.27 -0.17
N THR A 92 15.65 1.48 -0.03
CA THR A 92 16.63 1.64 1.07
C THR A 92 18.06 1.70 0.56
N ASP A 93 18.99 2.05 1.45
CA ASP A 93 20.41 2.16 1.13
C ASP A 93 21.17 0.81 1.12
N GLY A 94 20.47 -0.28 1.43
CA GLY A 94 21.00 -1.64 1.45
C GLY A 94 22.06 -1.90 2.51
N LYS A 95 22.09 -1.11 3.60
CA LYS A 95 22.97 -1.37 4.76
C LYS A 95 22.35 -2.38 5.74
N GLN A 96 23.12 -2.74 6.77
CA GLN A 96 22.62 -3.58 7.86
C GLN A 96 21.52 -2.86 8.66
N GLU A 97 21.78 -1.60 9.06
CA GLU A 97 20.77 -0.68 9.55
C GLU A 97 20.24 0.10 8.34
N GLN A 98 19.06 -0.29 7.87
CA GLN A 98 18.49 0.29 6.65
C GLN A 98 17.88 1.66 6.91
N ALA A 99 18.22 2.61 6.03
CA ALA A 99 17.54 3.90 5.97
C ALA A 99 16.73 4.01 4.66
N PRO A 100 15.52 4.59 4.69
CA PRO A 100 14.76 4.86 3.48
C PRO A 100 15.49 5.90 2.62
N THR A 101 15.57 5.65 1.32
CA THR A 101 16.23 6.52 0.33
C THR A 101 15.20 7.23 -0.53
N VAL A 102 14.18 6.50 -0.98
CA VAL A 102 13.02 7.01 -1.71
C VAL A 102 11.76 6.36 -1.15
N VAL A 103 10.69 7.13 -0.97
CA VAL A 103 9.35 6.63 -0.65
C VAL A 103 8.35 7.23 -1.62
N ALA A 104 7.54 6.38 -2.26
CA ALA A 104 6.49 6.80 -3.17
C ALA A 104 5.13 6.55 -2.50
N LEU A 105 4.30 7.57 -2.48
CA LEU A 105 2.91 7.50 -2.07
C LEU A 105 2.02 7.71 -3.30
N PHE A 106 0.96 6.93 -3.38
CA PHE A 106 -0.12 7.12 -4.32
C PHE A 106 -1.46 7.03 -3.59
N ASP A 107 -2.32 8.02 -3.80
CA ASP A 107 -3.67 8.09 -3.24
C ASP A 107 -4.58 8.90 -4.17
N ASP A 108 -5.77 9.28 -3.71
CA ASP A 108 -6.74 10.08 -4.48
C ASP A 108 -6.21 11.48 -4.85
N ALA A 109 -5.22 12.01 -4.13
CA ALA A 109 -4.57 13.29 -4.43
C ALA A 109 -3.44 13.15 -5.46
N GLY A 110 -3.08 11.93 -5.86
CA GLY A 110 -2.06 11.63 -6.86
C GLY A 110 -0.74 11.13 -6.25
N LEU A 111 0.35 11.35 -6.99
CA LEU A 111 1.68 10.86 -6.61
C LEU A 111 2.41 11.86 -5.72
N ARG A 112 3.06 11.35 -4.67
CA ARG A 112 4.02 12.12 -3.86
C ARG A 112 5.27 11.28 -3.65
N VAL A 113 6.44 11.91 -3.79
CA VAL A 113 7.74 11.26 -3.59
C VAL A 113 8.51 11.95 -2.47
N PHE A 114 9.17 11.14 -1.65
CA PHE A 114 10.00 11.59 -0.55
C PHE A 114 11.40 11.05 -0.75
N ILE A 115 12.39 11.94 -0.80
CA ILE A 115 13.77 11.57 -1.12
C ILE A 115 14.68 11.95 0.05
N GLN A 116 15.54 11.03 0.46
CA GLN A 116 16.49 11.24 1.55
C GLN A 116 17.39 12.44 1.26
N GLY A 117 17.53 13.34 2.24
CA GLY A 117 18.27 14.59 2.09
C GLY A 117 17.55 15.69 1.32
N ARG A 118 16.29 15.46 0.90
CA ARG A 118 15.35 16.47 0.39
C ARG A 118 14.21 16.61 1.40
N ASN A 119 13.04 16.09 1.09
CA ASN A 119 11.79 16.23 1.85
C ASN A 119 11.42 15.02 2.73
N MET A 120 12.31 14.03 2.91
CA MET A 120 12.02 12.81 3.67
C MET A 120 11.48 13.06 5.09
N ASP A 121 11.89 14.15 5.74
CA ASP A 121 11.42 14.50 7.08
C ASP A 121 9.94 14.90 7.16
N GLU A 122 9.30 15.19 6.03
CA GLU A 122 7.87 15.54 5.92
C GLU A 122 6.96 14.28 5.76
N LEU A 123 7.57 13.10 5.58
CA LEU A 123 6.83 11.85 5.36
C LEU A 123 5.91 11.49 6.54
N PRO A 124 6.31 11.63 7.82
CA PRO A 124 5.43 11.29 8.94
C PRO A 124 4.13 12.09 8.95
N GLU A 125 4.21 13.40 8.72
CA GLU A 125 3.05 14.30 8.63
C GLU A 125 2.17 13.92 7.43
N ALA A 126 2.78 13.66 6.28
CA ALA A 126 2.05 13.18 5.11
C ALA A 126 1.30 11.87 5.42
N MET A 127 1.94 10.90 6.08
CA MET A 127 1.33 9.61 6.40
C MET A 127 0.24 9.69 7.48
N ALA A 128 0.28 10.70 8.35
CA ALA A 128 -0.67 10.82 9.47
C ALA A 128 -2.12 11.05 9.02
N GLU A 129 -2.31 11.66 7.85
CA GLU A 129 -3.63 11.90 7.26
C GLU A 129 -4.24 10.63 6.62
N ARG A 130 -3.43 9.58 6.41
CA ARG A 130 -3.81 8.38 5.64
C ARG A 130 -4.07 7.20 6.55
N ARG A 131 -5.33 6.79 6.59
CA ARG A 131 -5.85 5.88 7.62
C ARG A 131 -5.88 4.42 7.17
N LEU A 132 -5.94 4.16 5.86
CA LEU A 132 -5.84 2.83 5.27
C LEU A 132 -4.54 2.70 4.46
N TRP A 133 -3.62 1.86 4.92
CA TRP A 133 -2.37 1.59 4.22
C TRP A 133 -2.51 0.36 3.34
N VAL A 134 -1.94 0.42 2.14
CA VAL A 134 -1.83 -0.71 1.22
C VAL A 134 -0.38 -0.81 0.75
N THR A 135 0.25 -1.96 1.00
CA THR A 135 1.66 -2.21 0.63
C THR A 135 1.83 -3.62 0.09
N PHE A 136 2.99 -3.93 -0.49
CA PHE A 136 3.39 -5.32 -0.76
C PHE A 136 4.55 -5.70 0.16
N ASN A 137 4.34 -6.64 1.09
CA ASN A 137 5.33 -7.04 2.10
C ASN A 137 5.70 -5.94 3.12
N GLY A 138 5.03 -4.78 3.10
CA GLY A 138 5.42 -3.66 3.95
C GLY A 138 5.18 -3.86 5.44
N SER A 139 4.32 -4.81 5.85
CA SER A 139 4.21 -5.13 7.28
C SER A 139 5.46 -5.81 7.84
N CYS A 140 6.23 -6.50 6.98
CA CYS A 140 7.46 -7.19 7.36
C CYS A 140 8.73 -6.39 7.06
N PHE A 141 8.66 -5.36 6.22
CA PHE A 141 9.84 -4.63 5.74
C PHE A 141 9.68 -3.11 5.84
N ASP A 142 8.82 -2.52 5.02
CA ASP A 142 8.68 -1.07 4.88
C ASP A 142 8.34 -0.38 6.21
N VAL A 143 7.28 -0.83 6.88
CA VAL A 143 6.81 -0.25 8.14
C VAL A 143 7.86 -0.39 9.26
N PRO A 144 8.50 -1.56 9.46
CA PRO A 144 9.66 -1.67 10.36
C PRO A 144 10.78 -0.66 10.05
N VAL A 145 11.20 -0.53 8.79
CA VAL A 145 12.27 0.41 8.40
C VAL A 145 11.88 1.85 8.70
N LEU A 146 10.66 2.26 8.33
CA LEU A 146 10.17 3.62 8.58
C LEU A 146 10.02 3.90 10.07
N ARG A 147 9.55 2.94 10.87
CA ARG A 147 9.44 3.08 12.32
C ARG A 147 10.80 3.20 13.00
N GLU A 148 11.79 2.44 12.55
CA GLU A 148 13.16 2.56 13.05
C GLU A 148 13.75 3.94 12.72
N TYR A 149 13.58 4.38 11.47
CA TYR A 149 14.15 5.64 10.98
C TYR A 149 13.52 6.89 11.63
N PHE A 150 12.19 6.95 11.73
CA PHE A 150 11.47 8.12 12.24
C PHE A 150 11.13 8.02 13.74
N GLY A 151 11.27 6.85 14.34
CA GLY A 151 10.89 6.58 15.73
C GLY A 151 9.43 6.92 15.99
N LYS A 152 9.18 7.64 17.10
CA LYS A 152 7.84 8.02 17.55
C LYS A 152 7.10 8.99 16.60
N ARG A 153 7.79 9.61 15.64
CA ARG A 153 7.16 10.48 14.64
C ARG A 153 6.31 9.67 13.66
N PHE A 154 6.69 8.43 13.36
CA PHE A 154 5.98 7.65 12.35
C PHE A 154 4.59 7.22 12.84
N PRO A 155 3.52 7.52 12.09
CA PRO A 155 2.16 7.22 12.52
C PRO A 155 1.86 5.72 12.48
N THR A 156 0.69 5.35 13.00
CA THR A 156 0.12 4.01 12.88
C THR A 156 -1.22 4.13 12.15
N PRO A 157 -1.48 3.31 11.13
CA PRO A 157 -2.74 3.37 10.40
C PRO A 157 -3.87 2.80 11.24
N ASP A 158 -5.10 3.12 10.86
CA ASP A 158 -6.27 2.44 11.42
C ASP A 158 -6.40 1.02 10.86
N ALA A 159 -6.02 0.82 9.59
CA ALA A 159 -5.99 -0.48 8.93
C ALA A 159 -4.81 -0.59 7.95
N HIS A 160 -4.27 -1.80 7.81
CA HIS A 160 -3.18 -2.09 6.88
C HIS A 160 -3.48 -3.36 6.08
N ILE A 161 -3.59 -3.22 4.77
CA ILE A 161 -3.73 -4.33 3.82
C ILE A 161 -2.36 -4.60 3.21
N ASP A 162 -1.72 -5.69 3.64
CA ASP A 162 -0.48 -6.16 3.01
C ASP A 162 -0.80 -7.19 1.92
N LEU A 163 -0.59 -6.78 0.67
CA LEU A 163 -0.90 -7.55 -0.52
C LEU A 163 -0.11 -8.83 -0.66
N ARG A 164 1.08 -8.95 -0.03
CA ARG A 164 1.83 -10.23 -0.03
C ARG A 164 0.97 -11.34 0.57
N PHE A 165 0.29 -11.07 1.68
CA PHE A 165 -0.53 -12.07 2.37
C PHE A 165 -1.89 -12.27 1.71
N VAL A 166 -2.49 -11.22 1.15
CA VAL A 166 -3.74 -11.31 0.39
C VAL A 166 -3.51 -12.16 -0.87
N CYS A 167 -2.50 -11.82 -1.68
CA CYS A 167 -2.18 -12.52 -2.92
C CYS A 167 -1.83 -13.99 -2.67
N ARG A 168 -0.98 -14.27 -1.67
CA ARG A 168 -0.62 -15.65 -1.30
C ARG A 168 -1.85 -16.52 -0.99
N ARG A 169 -2.84 -15.95 -0.30
CA ARG A 169 -4.08 -16.67 0.05
C ARG A 169 -4.92 -17.01 -1.17
N LEU A 170 -4.92 -16.14 -2.17
CA LEU A 170 -5.65 -16.30 -3.42
C LEU A 170 -4.89 -17.15 -4.46
N GLY A 171 -3.81 -17.82 -4.05
CA GLY A 171 -2.97 -18.63 -4.95
C GLY A 171 -2.08 -17.81 -5.89
N MET A 172 -1.96 -16.50 -5.68
CA MET A 172 -1.05 -15.63 -6.43
C MET A 172 0.31 -15.60 -5.73
N GLY A 173 1.14 -16.61 -6.04
CA GLY A 173 2.50 -16.73 -5.51
C GLY A 173 3.54 -15.97 -6.34
N GLY A 174 4.55 -15.44 -5.66
CA GLY A 174 5.71 -14.77 -6.26
C GLY A 174 6.07 -13.46 -5.59
N GLY A 175 7.11 -12.80 -6.11
CA GLY A 175 7.37 -11.39 -5.85
C GLY A 175 6.35 -10.47 -6.54
N LEU A 176 6.31 -9.20 -6.17
CA LEU A 176 5.37 -8.21 -6.74
C LEU A 176 5.38 -8.23 -8.27
N LYS A 177 6.56 -8.11 -8.88
CA LYS A 177 6.73 -8.11 -10.35
C LYS A 177 6.27 -9.40 -11.03
N GLU A 178 6.55 -10.54 -10.42
CA GLU A 178 6.10 -11.83 -10.96
C GLU A 178 4.58 -11.93 -10.96
N ILE A 179 3.93 -11.36 -9.95
CA ILE A 179 2.47 -11.30 -9.87
C ILE A 179 1.92 -10.30 -10.90
N GLU A 180 2.54 -9.14 -11.04
CA GLU A 180 2.18 -8.13 -12.05
C GLU A 180 2.20 -8.72 -13.47
N ASP A 181 3.29 -9.39 -13.84
CA ASP A 181 3.44 -10.01 -15.16
C ASP A 181 2.35 -11.07 -15.42
N LYS A 182 2.07 -11.93 -14.42
CA LYS A 182 0.99 -12.94 -14.52
C LYS A 182 -0.40 -12.32 -14.68
N LEU A 183 -0.61 -11.10 -14.18
CA LEU A 183 -1.88 -10.38 -14.24
C LEU A 183 -1.99 -9.41 -15.42
N GLY A 184 -0.97 -9.37 -16.29
CA GLY A 184 -0.92 -8.45 -17.44
C GLY A 184 -0.69 -7.00 -17.04
N LEU A 185 -0.14 -6.75 -15.85
CA LEU A 185 0.19 -5.42 -15.30
C LEU A 185 1.63 -5.03 -15.61
N GLY A 186 2.13 -5.41 -16.78
CA GLY A 186 3.54 -5.30 -17.13
C GLY A 186 4.06 -3.85 -17.12
N ARG A 187 5.34 -3.71 -16.74
CA ARG A 187 6.04 -2.42 -16.72
C ARG A 187 6.59 -2.03 -18.10
N PRO A 188 6.91 -0.74 -18.32
CA PRO A 188 7.58 -0.29 -19.54
C PRO A 188 8.86 -1.07 -19.84
N PRO A 189 9.27 -1.13 -21.13
CA PRO A 189 10.48 -1.84 -21.53
C PRO A 189 11.75 -1.43 -20.77
N HIS A 190 11.94 -0.13 -20.46
CA HIS A 190 13.14 0.35 -19.77
C HIS A 190 13.22 -0.05 -18.30
N MET A 191 12.13 -0.57 -17.72
CA MET A 191 12.06 -1.05 -16.33
C MET A 191 12.15 -2.57 -16.19
N LYS A 192 12.14 -3.30 -17.31
CA LYS A 192 12.23 -4.76 -17.26
C LYS A 192 13.60 -5.20 -16.74
N GLY A 193 13.60 -6.17 -15.84
CA GLY A 193 14.83 -6.77 -15.28
C GLY A 193 15.44 -6.03 -14.10
N VAL A 194 14.99 -4.80 -13.81
CA VAL A 194 15.39 -4.06 -12.60
C VAL A 194 14.91 -4.84 -11.37
N ASN A 195 15.69 -4.89 -10.30
CA ASN A 195 15.34 -5.49 -9.02
C ASN A 195 15.74 -4.58 -7.83
N GLY A 196 15.40 -4.96 -6.60
CA GLY A 196 15.69 -4.14 -5.42
C GLY A 196 17.17 -3.93 -5.13
N TRP A 197 18.07 -4.80 -5.60
CA TRP A 197 19.51 -4.55 -5.52
C TRP A 197 19.96 -3.45 -6.48
N ASP A 198 19.35 -3.37 -7.66
CA ASP A 198 19.63 -2.28 -8.61
C ASP A 198 19.23 -0.92 -8.01
N ALA A 199 18.15 -0.85 -7.23
CA ALA A 199 17.75 0.36 -6.52
C ALA A 199 18.85 0.86 -5.56
N VAL A 200 19.47 -0.05 -4.82
CA VAL A 200 20.63 0.26 -3.97
C VAL A 200 21.82 0.78 -4.78
N LEU A 201 22.10 0.17 -5.95
CA LEU A 201 23.19 0.61 -6.83
C LEU A 201 22.92 2.00 -7.43
N LEU A 202 21.69 2.29 -7.82
CA LEU A 202 21.26 3.59 -8.33
C LEU A 202 21.41 4.67 -7.27
N TRP A 203 20.98 4.38 -6.02
CA TRP A 203 21.18 5.29 -4.90
C TRP A 203 22.67 5.57 -4.65
N ARG A 204 23.52 4.54 -4.68
CA ARG A 204 24.97 4.68 -4.52
C ARG A 204 25.61 5.47 -5.67
N ALA A 205 25.15 5.30 -6.90
CA ALA A 205 25.61 6.07 -8.05
C ALA A 205 25.33 7.57 -7.87
N TYR A 206 24.09 7.91 -7.49
CA TYR A 206 23.71 9.27 -7.13
C TYR A 206 24.58 9.82 -5.97
N LEU A 207 24.75 9.04 -4.91
CA LEU A 207 25.58 9.42 -3.76
C LEU A 207 27.10 9.40 -3.98
N ALA A 208 27.61 8.79 -5.04
CA ALA A 208 29.03 8.84 -5.36
C ALA A 208 29.34 10.00 -6.32
N ARG A 209 28.51 10.17 -7.36
CA ARG A 209 28.84 11.01 -8.52
C ARG A 209 27.89 12.18 -8.77
N GLY A 210 26.78 12.27 -8.03
CA GLY A 210 25.72 13.24 -8.36
C GLY A 210 24.97 12.84 -9.64
N ASP A 211 24.86 11.54 -9.88
CA ASP A 211 24.22 10.95 -11.05
C ASP A 211 22.70 11.16 -11.00
N VAL A 212 22.22 12.24 -11.62
CA VAL A 212 20.80 12.64 -11.59
C VAL A 212 19.92 11.66 -12.36
N GLU A 213 20.44 11.03 -13.42
CA GLU A 213 19.70 10.01 -14.16
C GLU A 213 19.49 8.74 -13.33
N ALA A 214 20.49 8.34 -12.53
CA ALA A 214 20.32 7.25 -11.58
C ALA A 214 19.22 7.55 -10.55
N LEU A 215 19.18 8.79 -10.02
CA LEU A 215 18.11 9.22 -9.10
C LEU A 215 16.74 9.23 -9.80
N ARG A 216 16.67 9.77 -11.02
CA ARG A 216 15.43 9.81 -11.82
C ARG A 216 14.89 8.41 -12.04
N PHE A 217 15.74 7.47 -12.43
CA PHE A 217 15.34 6.09 -12.63
C PHE A 217 14.90 5.41 -11.32
N LEU A 218 15.61 5.64 -10.21
CA LEU A 218 15.25 5.13 -8.89
C LEU A 218 13.86 5.62 -8.43
N VAL A 219 13.59 6.92 -8.60
CA VAL A 219 12.28 7.51 -8.27
C VAL A 219 11.19 6.94 -9.16
N GLU A 220 11.43 6.84 -10.47
CA GLU A 220 10.46 6.22 -11.39
C GLU A 220 10.17 4.77 -10.99
N TYR A 221 11.21 4.00 -10.67
CA TYR A 221 11.11 2.61 -10.25
C TYR A 221 10.20 2.43 -9.01
N ASN A 222 10.44 3.23 -7.97
CA ASN A 222 9.65 3.19 -6.74
C ASN A 222 8.21 3.73 -6.93
N LEU A 223 8.01 4.71 -7.83
CA LEU A 223 6.67 5.14 -8.22
C LEU A 223 5.86 3.99 -8.82
N TYR A 224 6.45 3.17 -9.69
CA TYR A 224 5.80 1.97 -10.22
C TYR A 224 5.43 0.99 -9.12
N ASP A 225 6.34 0.77 -8.15
CA ASP A 225 6.04 -0.11 -7.01
C ASP A 225 4.88 0.42 -6.15
N SER A 226 4.61 1.73 -6.13
CA SER A 226 3.48 2.32 -5.39
C SER A 226 2.14 2.26 -6.13
N PHE A 227 2.01 2.88 -7.32
CA PHE A 227 0.68 2.95 -7.96
C PHE A 227 0.20 1.61 -8.50
N GLN A 228 1.11 0.67 -8.79
CA GLN A 228 0.76 -0.67 -9.27
C GLN A 228 0.04 -1.49 -8.19
N LEU A 229 0.25 -1.16 -6.91
CA LEU A 229 -0.47 -1.76 -5.79
C LEU A 229 -1.96 -1.49 -5.85
N ARG A 230 -2.40 -0.36 -6.43
CA ARG A 230 -3.83 -0.10 -6.64
C ARG A 230 -4.43 -1.10 -7.61
N SER A 231 -3.83 -1.28 -8.79
CA SER A 231 -4.33 -2.28 -9.74
C SER A 231 -4.27 -3.69 -9.17
N LEU A 232 -3.23 -4.00 -8.39
CA LEU A 232 -3.10 -5.29 -7.73
C LEU A 232 -4.17 -5.48 -6.64
N MET A 233 -4.44 -4.47 -5.82
CA MET A 233 -5.50 -4.50 -4.80
C MET A 233 -6.88 -4.70 -5.45
N ASP A 234 -7.18 -3.96 -6.52
CA ASP A 234 -8.45 -4.08 -7.25
C ASP A 234 -8.64 -5.50 -7.81
N LYS A 235 -7.60 -6.03 -8.47
CA LYS A 235 -7.61 -7.41 -9.00
C LYS A 235 -7.70 -8.44 -7.88
N ALA A 236 -6.97 -8.27 -6.78
CA ALA A 236 -6.98 -9.18 -5.65
C ALA A 236 -8.35 -9.20 -4.95
N TYR A 237 -9.00 -8.04 -4.79
CA TYR A 237 -10.35 -7.95 -4.27
C TYR A 237 -11.35 -8.69 -5.17
N ASN A 238 -11.32 -8.40 -6.47
CA ASN A 238 -12.21 -9.05 -7.44
C ASN A 238 -11.98 -10.57 -7.49
N ARG A 239 -10.72 -11.03 -7.40
CA ARG A 239 -10.38 -12.45 -7.33
C ARG A 239 -10.85 -13.11 -6.03
N ALA A 240 -10.83 -12.38 -4.91
CA ALA A 240 -11.34 -12.87 -3.64
C ALA A 240 -12.87 -13.06 -3.67
N LEU A 241 -13.61 -12.24 -4.44
CA LEU A 241 -15.02 -12.48 -4.68
C LEU A 241 -15.23 -13.80 -5.44
N ASP A 242 -14.42 -14.07 -6.47
CA ASP A 242 -14.48 -15.34 -7.22
C ASP A 242 -14.22 -16.54 -6.30
N ASP A 243 -13.18 -16.48 -5.46
CA ASP A 243 -12.81 -17.57 -4.53
C ASP A 243 -13.91 -17.87 -3.50
N LEU A 244 -14.71 -16.86 -3.17
CA LEU A 244 -15.86 -16.97 -2.27
C LEU A 244 -17.18 -17.31 -3.00
N ASN A 245 -17.16 -17.47 -4.34
CA ASN A 245 -18.34 -17.65 -5.20
C ASN A 245 -19.38 -16.53 -5.01
N LEU A 246 -18.92 -15.29 -4.97
CA LEU A 246 -19.74 -14.10 -4.76
C LEU A 246 -19.94 -13.31 -6.06
N ASP A 247 -20.35 -13.98 -7.14
CA ASP A 247 -20.46 -13.39 -8.48
C ASP A 247 -21.45 -12.22 -8.58
N ALA A 248 -22.44 -12.17 -7.70
CA ALA A 248 -23.45 -11.11 -7.64
C ALA A 248 -22.95 -9.84 -6.92
N GLU A 249 -21.81 -9.88 -6.22
CA GLU A 249 -21.27 -8.70 -5.57
C GLU A 249 -20.67 -7.73 -6.59
N PRO A 250 -20.85 -6.41 -6.39
CA PRO A 250 -20.25 -5.42 -7.27
C PRO A 250 -18.72 -5.54 -7.20
N ARG A 251 -18.10 -5.70 -8.36
CA ARG A 251 -16.66 -5.63 -8.52
C ARG A 251 -16.18 -4.19 -8.42
N VAL A 252 -14.98 -3.99 -7.91
CA VAL A 252 -14.32 -2.68 -8.00
C VAL A 252 -13.76 -2.51 -9.42
N PRO A 253 -13.86 -1.30 -10.01
CA PRO A 253 -13.17 -1.02 -11.27
C PRO A 253 -11.67 -1.20 -11.06
N VAL A 254 -11.02 -1.87 -12.01
CA VAL A 254 -9.57 -2.06 -11.95
C VAL A 254 -8.90 -0.79 -12.45
N PHE A 255 -8.11 -0.18 -11.58
CA PHE A 255 -7.29 0.96 -11.95
C PHE A 255 -6.29 0.61 -13.05
N GLU A 256 -6.29 1.40 -14.12
CA GLU A 256 -5.36 1.28 -15.23
C GLU A 256 -4.26 2.34 -15.10
N ARG A 257 -3.00 1.92 -15.28
CA ARG A 257 -1.84 2.84 -15.23
C ARG A 257 -2.01 4.08 -16.11
N GLY A 258 -2.67 3.94 -17.27
CA GLY A 258 -2.92 5.05 -18.20
C GLY A 258 -3.68 6.22 -17.58
N GLU A 259 -4.30 6.03 -16.42
CA GLU A 259 -4.96 7.06 -15.62
C GLU A 259 -3.98 7.98 -14.86
N VAL A 260 -2.69 7.65 -14.79
CA VAL A 260 -1.66 8.48 -14.12
C VAL A 260 -0.75 9.16 -15.12
N LEU A 261 -0.74 10.50 -15.07
CA LEU A 261 0.27 11.31 -15.74
C LEU A 261 1.29 11.78 -14.71
N TYR A 262 2.57 11.56 -14.99
CA TYR A 262 3.67 12.03 -14.15
C TYR A 262 4.87 12.45 -15.00
N ASP A 263 5.64 13.37 -14.44
CA ASP A 263 6.94 13.77 -14.95
C ASP A 263 7.93 13.71 -13.79
N VAL A 264 8.79 12.69 -13.81
CA VAL A 264 9.75 12.46 -12.72
C VAL A 264 10.74 13.61 -12.60
N SER A 265 11.16 14.20 -13.72
CA SER A 265 12.08 15.33 -13.72
C SER A 265 11.44 16.52 -13.03
N ARG A 266 10.17 16.82 -13.35
CA ARG A 266 9.40 17.86 -12.68
C ARG A 266 9.24 17.59 -11.18
N LEU A 267 8.86 16.37 -10.79
CA LEU A 267 8.72 15.98 -9.38
C LEU A 267 10.02 16.20 -8.60
N ILE A 268 11.17 15.83 -9.16
CA ILE A 268 12.48 16.02 -8.50
C ILE A 268 12.85 17.51 -8.47
N MET A 269 12.60 18.26 -9.54
CA MET A 269 12.94 19.69 -9.62
C MET A 269 12.14 20.55 -8.65
N GLU A 270 10.86 20.22 -8.40
CA GLU A 270 10.01 20.92 -7.44
C GLU A 270 10.53 20.81 -6.00
N LEU A 271 11.30 19.77 -5.68
CA LEU A 271 11.96 19.61 -4.37
C LEU A 271 13.21 20.49 -4.20
N GLY A 272 13.68 21.14 -5.27
CA GLY A 272 14.88 21.98 -5.26
C GLY A 272 16.19 21.19 -5.09
N PRO A 273 17.36 21.81 -5.32
CA PRO A 273 18.65 21.16 -5.19
C PRO A 273 19.04 20.93 -3.72
N THR A 274 19.72 19.83 -3.44
CA THR A 274 20.37 19.60 -2.15
C THR A 274 21.69 20.38 -2.05
N GLN A 275 22.22 20.56 -0.83
CA GLN A 275 23.59 21.10 -0.63
C GLN A 275 24.66 20.28 -1.36
N ARG A 276 24.41 18.99 -1.54
CA ARG A 276 25.27 18.11 -2.32
C ARG A 276 25.22 18.47 -3.81
N ASP A 277 24.03 18.67 -4.37
CA ASP A 277 23.86 19.03 -5.79
C ASP A 277 24.56 20.35 -6.09
N LEU A 278 24.45 21.33 -5.19
CA LEU A 278 25.16 22.61 -5.30
C LEU A 278 26.68 22.43 -5.30
N ARG A 279 27.24 21.59 -4.43
CA ARG A 279 28.68 21.28 -4.40
C ARG A 279 29.17 20.55 -5.65
N VAL A 280 28.33 19.69 -6.25
CA VAL A 280 28.65 19.05 -7.53
C VAL A 280 28.73 20.09 -8.64
N LEU A 281 27.75 21.02 -8.70
CA LEU A 281 27.77 22.13 -9.64
C LEU A 281 29.01 23.02 -9.48
N GLU A 282 29.40 23.34 -8.24
CA GLU A 282 30.63 24.10 -7.96
C GLU A 282 31.89 23.39 -8.47
N ARG A 283 31.98 22.07 -8.25
CA ARG A 283 33.13 21.27 -8.73
C ARG A 283 33.21 21.24 -10.25
N VAL A 284 32.08 21.05 -10.93
CA VAL A 284 32.02 21.06 -12.40
C VAL A 284 32.43 22.43 -12.94
N ARG A 285 31.94 23.52 -12.32
CA ARG A 285 32.35 24.89 -12.69
C ARG A 285 33.84 25.14 -12.47
N ALA A 286 34.45 24.55 -11.45
CA ALA A 286 35.89 24.67 -11.23
C ALA A 286 36.69 23.95 -12.32
N GLN A 287 36.31 22.72 -12.66
CA GLN A 287 36.96 21.95 -13.73
C GLN A 287 36.87 22.63 -15.10
N ASP A 288 35.72 23.25 -15.41
CA ASP A 288 35.53 24.02 -16.64
C ASP A 288 36.42 25.27 -16.71
N ARG A 289 36.59 25.97 -15.58
CA ARG A 289 37.51 27.11 -15.49
C ARG A 289 38.96 26.70 -15.72
N ASP A 290 39.37 25.55 -15.19
CA ASP A 290 40.73 25.04 -15.37
C ASP A 290 40.98 24.67 -16.84
N LEU A 291 39.98 24.12 -17.55
CA LEU A 291 40.05 23.81 -18.99
C LEU A 291 40.11 25.04 -19.91
N HIS A 292 39.65 26.20 -19.43
CA HIS A 292 39.64 27.46 -20.17
C HIS A 292 40.83 28.39 -19.85
N GLN A 293 41.74 27.97 -18.94
CA GLN A 293 42.95 28.71 -18.59
C GLN A 293 44.25 28.14 -19.19
N ASP A 294 44.15 27.05 -19.95
CA ASP A 294 45.19 26.48 -20.82
C ASP A 294 44.96 26.85 -22.30
#